data_AF-A0A1A0J7D1-F1
#
_entry.id   AF-A0A1A0J7D1-F1
#
_cell.length_a   1.000
_cell.length_b   1.000
_cell.length_c   1.000
_cell.angle_alpha   90.00
_cell.angle_beta   90.00
_cell.angle_gamma   90.00
#
_symmetry.space_group_name_H-M   'P 1'
#
loop_
_entity.id
_entity.type
_entity.pdbx_description
1 polymer ?
#
loop_
_entity_poly.entity_id
_entity_poly.type
_entity_poly.pdbx_seq_one_letter_code
_entity_poly.pdbx_strand_id
1 'polypeptide(L)'
;MIPLDITAFLAEVRSASQLADRDLEAEVAGIVRDLGLPHVVGGVFAGSGGSAPASVVVTARGVPFLAVTVCREPEPVETLAAVVSMSQVVLVVVDAANWRSSWPALRRVHQLWERRMIAGVYTALSMDEFRSDAARFTVLRRIPSERRTIGL
;
A
#
# COMPACT_ATOMS: atom_id res chain seq x y z
N MET A 1 -12.10 -1.47 -3.76
CA MET A 1 -11.00 -0.75 -4.43
C MET A 1 -11.60 0.54 -4.97
N ILE A 2 -10.93 1.67 -4.74
CA ILE A 2 -11.43 2.98 -5.14
C ILE A 2 -11.71 2.98 -6.67
N PRO A 3 -12.69 3.74 -7.17
CA PRO A 3 -12.83 3.91 -8.61
C PRO A 3 -11.64 4.67 -9.20
N LEU A 4 -11.23 4.33 -10.42
CA LEU A 4 -10.16 5.03 -11.16
C LEU A 4 -10.56 6.46 -11.59
N ASP A 5 -11.82 6.84 -11.43
CA ASP A 5 -12.29 8.20 -11.69
C ASP A 5 -11.74 9.17 -10.63
N ILE A 6 -11.13 10.28 -11.09
CA ILE A 6 -10.51 11.26 -10.18
C ILE A 6 -11.53 11.89 -9.24
N THR A 7 -12.77 12.14 -9.68
CA THR A 7 -13.79 12.78 -8.84
C THR A 7 -14.22 11.85 -7.71
N ALA A 8 -14.47 10.58 -8.02
CA ALA A 8 -14.77 9.54 -7.04
C ALA A 8 -13.60 9.33 -6.07
N PHE A 9 -12.36 9.28 -6.58
CA PHE A 9 -11.15 9.17 -5.75
C PHE A 9 -11.05 10.32 -4.74
N LEU A 10 -11.19 11.57 -5.19
CA LEU A 10 -11.11 12.73 -4.29
C LEU A 10 -12.29 12.78 -3.30
N ALA A 11 -13.47 12.32 -3.70
CA ALA A 11 -14.63 12.22 -2.81
C ALA A 11 -14.41 11.17 -1.72
N GLU A 12 -13.85 10.00 -2.05
CA GLU A 12 -13.53 8.97 -1.08
C GLU A 12 -12.47 9.45 -0.07
N VAL A 13 -11.37 10.04 -0.55
CA VAL A 13 -10.33 10.61 0.34
C VAL A 13 -10.93 11.65 1.28
N ARG A 14 -11.85 12.49 0.79
CA ARG A 14 -12.56 13.46 1.64
C ARG A 14 -13.38 12.76 2.72
N SER A 15 -14.14 11.73 2.38
CA SER A 15 -14.94 10.96 3.34
C SER A 15 -14.06 10.28 4.38
N ALA A 16 -12.95 9.68 3.94
CA ALA A 16 -11.99 9.02 4.83
C ALA A 16 -11.34 9.97 5.84
N SER A 17 -11.27 11.27 5.56
CA SER A 17 -10.75 12.27 6.52
C SER A 17 -11.58 12.38 7.81
N GLN A 18 -12.79 11.83 7.83
CA GLN A 18 -13.61 11.72 9.04
C GLN A 18 -13.11 10.61 9.99
N LEU A 19 -12.22 9.72 9.52
CA LEU A 19 -11.61 8.62 10.27
C LEU A 19 -10.12 8.90 10.56
N ALA A 20 -9.71 10.17 10.58
CA ALA A 20 -8.32 10.62 10.64
C ALA A 20 -7.54 10.20 11.90
N ASP A 21 -8.22 9.78 12.97
CA ASP A 21 -7.57 9.36 14.24
C ASP A 21 -7.08 7.90 14.21
N ARG A 22 -7.22 7.19 13.09
CA ARG A 22 -6.74 5.80 12.96
C ARG A 22 -5.24 5.78 12.66
N ASP A 23 -4.52 4.93 13.39
CA ASP A 23 -3.13 4.59 13.05
C ASP A 23 -3.09 3.61 11.87
N LEU A 24 -3.08 4.18 10.66
CA LEU A 24 -3.06 3.41 9.42
C LEU A 24 -1.76 2.62 9.23
N GLU A 25 -0.63 3.04 9.82
CA GLU A 25 0.61 2.28 9.75
C GLU A 25 0.49 0.99 10.56
N ALA A 26 -0.01 1.09 11.80
CA ALA A 26 -0.27 -0.08 12.65
C ALA A 26 -1.33 -1.01 12.04
N GLU A 27 -2.38 -0.45 11.43
CA GLU A 27 -3.43 -1.23 10.79
C GLU A 27 -2.94 -2.00 9.56
N VAL A 28 -2.20 -1.34 8.66
CA VAL A 28 -1.58 -1.98 7.50
C VAL A 28 -0.64 -3.11 7.93
N ALA A 29 0.22 -2.85 8.92
CA ALA A 29 1.12 -3.87 9.46
C ALA A 29 0.34 -5.04 10.09
N GLY A 30 -0.72 -4.75 10.83
CA GLY A 30 -1.63 -5.73 11.40
C GLY A 30 -2.26 -6.64 10.35
N ILE A 31 -2.78 -6.07 9.26
CA ILE A 31 -3.36 -6.84 8.14
C ILE A 31 -2.32 -7.75 7.49
N VAL A 32 -1.13 -7.23 7.17
CA VAL A 32 -0.05 -8.02 6.56
C VAL A 32 0.38 -9.18 7.47
N ARG A 33 0.46 -8.92 8.78
CA ARG A 33 0.74 -9.95 9.79
C ARG A 33 -0.36 -11.01 9.87
N ASP A 34 -1.62 -10.61 9.89
CA ASP A 34 -2.77 -11.53 9.98
C ASP A 34 -2.89 -12.44 8.73
N LEU A 35 -2.40 -11.95 7.58
CA LEU A 35 -2.27 -12.75 6.36
C LEU A 35 -1.10 -13.74 6.42
N GLY A 36 -0.28 -13.74 7.48
CA GLY A 36 0.85 -14.64 7.66
C GLY A 36 2.00 -14.38 6.69
N LEU A 37 2.16 -13.13 6.24
CA LEU A 37 3.14 -12.76 5.23
C LEU A 37 4.47 -12.36 5.89
N PRO A 38 5.63 -12.87 5.41
CA PRO A 38 6.94 -12.42 5.88
C PRO A 38 7.15 -10.94 5.54
N HIS A 39 7.28 -10.07 6.54
CA HIS A 39 7.32 -8.63 6.33
C HIS A 39 8.25 -7.89 7.30
N VAL A 40 8.60 -6.66 6.93
CA VAL A 40 9.35 -5.69 7.72
C VAL A 40 8.53 -4.40 7.77
N VAL A 41 8.29 -3.87 8.97
CA VAL A 41 7.69 -2.53 9.19
C VAL A 41 8.81 -1.47 9.14
N GLY A 42 8.57 -0.35 8.46
CA GLY A 42 9.56 0.72 8.28
C GLY A 42 10.80 0.29 7.47
N GLY A 43 10.61 -0.59 6.49
CA GLY A 43 11.69 -1.23 5.74
C GLY A 43 12.15 -0.43 4.51
N VAL A 44 13.21 -0.95 3.86
CA VAL A 44 13.68 -0.47 2.56
C VAL A 44 13.25 -1.44 1.47
N PHE A 45 12.52 -0.93 0.49
CA PHE A 45 12.09 -1.67 -0.68
C PHE A 45 13.11 -1.53 -1.81
N ALA A 46 13.77 -2.65 -2.16
CA ALA A 46 14.74 -2.70 -3.25
C ALA A 46 14.07 -3.17 -4.55
N GLY A 47 14.23 -2.42 -5.64
CA GLY A 47 13.74 -2.76 -6.98
C GLY A 47 14.78 -2.45 -8.06
N SER A 48 14.37 -2.50 -9.34
CA SER A 48 15.30 -2.30 -10.46
C SER A 48 15.80 -0.86 -10.59
N GLY A 49 15.03 0.12 -10.12
CA GLY A 49 15.41 1.54 -10.17
C GLY A 49 16.18 2.03 -8.94
N GLY A 50 16.52 1.14 -7.99
CA GLY A 50 17.22 1.50 -6.75
C GLY A 50 16.48 1.01 -5.51
N SER A 51 16.50 1.81 -4.45
CA SER A 51 15.85 1.47 -3.17
C SER A 51 15.11 2.68 -2.60
N ALA A 52 13.96 2.43 -1.97
CA ALA A 52 13.10 3.46 -1.39
C ALA A 52 12.54 3.00 -0.04
N PRO A 53 12.30 3.90 0.93
CA PRO A 53 11.62 3.54 2.17
C PRO A 53 10.16 3.16 1.92
N ALA A 54 9.63 2.25 2.74
CA ALA A 54 8.22 1.87 2.73
C ALA A 54 7.73 1.61 4.16
N SER A 55 6.44 1.88 4.41
CA SER A 55 5.82 1.60 5.71
C SER A 55 5.82 0.10 6.02
N VAL A 56 5.58 -0.74 5.01
CA VAL A 56 5.72 -2.20 5.11
C VAL A 56 6.35 -2.76 3.85
N VAL A 57 7.32 -3.64 4.00
CA VAL A 57 7.92 -4.43 2.91
C VAL A 57 7.60 -5.89 3.14
N VAL A 58 6.95 -6.53 2.18
CA VAL A 58 6.68 -7.97 2.19
C VAL A 58 7.67 -8.68 1.28
N THR A 59 8.22 -9.77 1.79
CA THR A 59 9.25 -10.56 1.11
C THR A 59 8.74 -11.95 0.75
N ALA A 60 9.25 -12.47 -0.35
CA ALA A 60 9.04 -13.84 -0.80
C ALA A 60 10.42 -14.47 -0.97
N ARG A 61 10.73 -15.53 -0.22
CA ARG A 61 12.04 -16.21 -0.28
C ARG A 61 13.21 -15.24 -0.12
N GLY A 62 13.08 -14.26 0.78
CA GLY A 62 14.10 -13.24 1.04
C GLY A 62 14.18 -12.11 0.01
N VAL A 63 13.31 -12.07 -1.01
CA VAL A 63 13.27 -11.01 -2.02
C VAL A 63 12.06 -10.11 -1.80
N PRO A 64 12.21 -8.77 -1.73
CA PRO A 64 11.09 -7.86 -1.62
C PRO A 64 10.24 -7.90 -2.90
N PHE A 65 8.93 -8.10 -2.76
CA PHE A 65 8.02 -8.13 -3.91
C PHE A 65 6.82 -7.19 -3.76
N LEU A 66 6.44 -6.83 -2.54
CA LEU A 66 5.34 -5.91 -2.27
C LEU A 66 5.79 -4.85 -1.27
N ALA A 67 5.58 -3.59 -1.62
CA ALA A 67 5.71 -2.45 -0.71
C ALA A 67 4.34 -1.86 -0.43
N VAL A 68 4.11 -1.47 0.82
CA VAL A 68 2.97 -0.63 1.21
C VAL A 68 3.51 0.66 1.80
N THR A 69 2.93 1.78 1.37
CA THR A 69 3.22 3.09 1.97
C THR A 69 1.94 3.76 2.44
N VAL A 70 1.97 4.27 3.67
CA VAL A 70 0.94 5.16 4.21
C VAL A 70 1.26 6.58 3.75
N CYS A 71 0.45 7.06 2.82
CA CYS A 71 0.68 8.27 2.05
C CYS A 71 0.06 9.47 2.77
N ARG A 72 0.92 10.22 3.46
CA ARG A 72 0.63 11.56 4.02
C ARG A 72 1.04 12.68 3.06
N GLU A 73 1.94 12.36 2.14
CA GLU A 73 2.48 13.24 1.11
C GLU A 73 2.84 12.42 -0.15
N PRO A 74 2.99 13.02 -1.34
CA PRO A 74 3.17 12.28 -2.58
C PRO A 74 4.59 11.70 -2.76
N GLU A 75 5.60 12.32 -2.15
CA GLU A 75 7.02 12.00 -2.42
C GLU A 75 7.40 10.54 -2.12
N PRO A 76 6.96 9.90 -1.01
CA PRO A 76 7.20 8.48 -0.79
C PRO A 76 6.59 7.57 -1.86
N VAL A 77 5.43 7.94 -2.40
CA VAL A 77 4.75 7.17 -3.47
C VAL A 77 5.51 7.32 -4.79
N GLU A 78 5.90 8.54 -5.13
CA GLU A 78 6.70 8.84 -6.34
C GLU A 78 8.04 8.10 -6.30
N THR A 79 8.71 8.09 -5.14
CA THR A 79 9.97 7.38 -4.93
C THR A 79 9.81 5.87 -5.10
N LEU A 80 8.76 5.27 -4.51
CA LEU A 80 8.48 3.84 -4.67
C LEU A 80 8.14 3.49 -6.13
N ALA A 81 7.35 4.32 -6.80
CA ALA A 81 7.00 4.15 -8.21
C ALA A 81 8.21 4.26 -9.15
N ALA A 82 9.24 5.00 -8.77
CA ALA A 82 10.49 5.11 -9.54
C ALA A 82 11.40 3.89 -9.40
N VAL A 83 11.37 3.19 -8.26
CA VAL A 83 12.27 2.05 -8.01
C VAL A 83 11.65 0.68 -8.32
N VAL A 84 10.32 0.58 -8.33
CA VAL A 84 9.59 -0.69 -8.53
C VAL A 84 9.91 -1.34 -9.87
N SER A 85 10.09 -2.66 -9.87
CA SER A 85 10.23 -3.47 -11.10
C SER A 85 8.89 -4.02 -11.58
N MET A 86 8.82 -4.50 -12.83
CA MET A 86 7.62 -5.14 -13.42
C MET A 86 7.10 -6.36 -12.63
N SER A 87 7.96 -6.97 -11.81
CA SER A 87 7.62 -8.12 -10.99
C SER A 87 7.28 -7.73 -9.54
N GLN A 88 7.18 -6.45 -9.25
CA GLN A 88 6.95 -5.92 -7.92
C GLN A 88 5.64 -5.17 -7.86
N VAL A 89 5.13 -5.00 -6.65
CA VAL A 89 3.83 -4.42 -6.37
C VAL A 89 4.03 -3.29 -5.36
N VAL A 90 3.43 -2.13 -5.64
CA VAL A 90 3.31 -1.03 -4.68
C VAL A 90 1.84 -0.80 -4.42
N LEU A 91 1.44 -0.85 -3.15
CA LEU A 91 0.12 -0.48 -2.67
C LEU A 91 0.23 0.80 -1.83
N VAL A 92 -0.76 1.67 -1.96
CA VAL A 92 -0.76 2.98 -1.29
C VAL A 92 -2.00 3.11 -0.43
N VAL A 93 -1.83 3.42 0.84
CA VAL A 93 -2.94 3.75 1.75
C VAL A 93 -2.88 5.24 2.06
N VAL A 94 -3.85 6.01 1.58
CA VAL A 94 -3.89 7.46 1.75
C VAL A 94 -4.40 7.79 3.14
N ASP A 95 -3.56 8.46 3.93
CA ASP A 95 -3.92 9.01 5.23
C ASP A 95 -4.56 10.38 5.04
N ALA A 96 -5.88 10.37 4.88
CA ALA A 96 -6.70 11.53 4.53
C ALA A 96 -6.66 12.70 5.54
N ALA A 97 -6.13 12.50 6.75
CA ALA A 97 -6.01 13.55 7.77
C ALA A 97 -5.23 14.77 7.25
N ASN A 98 -4.19 14.52 6.45
CA ASN A 98 -3.19 15.50 6.05
C ASN A 98 -3.44 16.16 4.67
N TRP A 99 -4.52 15.81 3.96
CA TRP A 99 -4.69 16.18 2.54
C TRP A 99 -5.64 17.34 2.24
N ARG A 100 -6.30 17.92 3.25
CA ARG A 100 -7.29 19.00 3.06
C ARG A 100 -6.75 20.22 2.28
N SER A 101 -5.45 20.48 2.33
CA SER A 101 -4.77 21.58 1.63
C SER A 101 -4.05 21.18 0.32
N SER A 102 -4.04 19.89 -0.06
CA SER A 102 -3.10 19.35 -1.07
C SER A 102 -3.77 18.53 -2.19
N TRP A 103 -4.88 19.03 -2.74
CA TRP A 103 -5.54 18.41 -3.91
C TRP A 103 -4.63 18.20 -5.13
N PRO A 104 -3.72 19.12 -5.50
CA PRO A 104 -2.79 18.89 -6.60
C PRO A 104 -1.84 17.71 -6.35
N ALA A 105 -1.47 17.46 -5.08
CA ALA A 105 -0.58 16.35 -4.73
C ALA A 105 -1.32 14.99 -4.77
N LEU A 106 -2.60 14.93 -4.36
CA LEU A 106 -3.42 13.72 -4.54
C LEU A 106 -3.57 13.33 -6.02
N ARG A 107 -3.64 14.32 -6.91
CA ARG A 107 -3.67 14.07 -8.36
C ARG A 107 -2.41 13.37 -8.86
N ARG A 108 -1.25 13.62 -8.26
CA ARG A 108 0.00 12.91 -8.63
C ARG A 108 -0.07 11.44 -8.27
N VAL A 109 -0.54 11.13 -7.06
CA VAL A 109 -0.77 9.73 -6.62
C VAL A 109 -1.77 9.02 -7.54
N HIS A 110 -2.88 9.70 -7.85
CA HIS A 110 -3.88 9.18 -8.79
C HIS A 110 -3.31 8.93 -10.19
N GLN A 111 -2.49 9.84 -10.73
CA GLN A 111 -1.83 9.66 -12.03
C GLN A 111 -0.88 8.45 -12.05
N LEU A 112 -0.13 8.21 -10.97
CA LEU A 112 0.72 7.02 -10.86
C LEU A 112 -0.11 5.74 -10.90
N TRP A 113 -1.28 5.75 -10.26
CA TRP A 113 -2.19 4.62 -10.29
C TRP A 113 -2.85 4.41 -11.65
N GLU A 114 -3.30 5.48 -12.30
CA GLU A 114 -3.87 5.45 -13.64
C GLU A 114 -2.88 4.86 -14.66
N ARG A 115 -1.61 5.27 -14.55
CA ARG A 115 -0.50 4.77 -15.37
C ARG A 115 0.00 3.38 -14.97
N ARG A 116 -0.63 2.73 -13.98
CA ARG A 116 -0.24 1.42 -13.45
C ARG A 116 1.18 1.35 -12.88
N MET A 117 1.73 2.49 -12.48
CA MET A 117 3.03 2.56 -11.78
C MET A 117 2.91 2.09 -10.32
N ILE A 118 1.72 2.19 -9.76
CA ILE A 118 1.33 1.57 -8.50
C ILE A 118 0.09 0.69 -8.74
N ALA A 119 -0.05 -0.38 -7.97
CA ALA A 119 -1.03 -1.43 -8.24
C ALA A 119 -2.40 -1.15 -7.61
N GLY A 120 -2.44 -0.40 -6.50
CA GLY A 120 -3.67 -0.09 -5.79
C GLY A 120 -3.53 1.11 -4.88
N VAL A 121 -4.61 1.86 -4.73
CA VAL A 121 -4.74 2.98 -3.80
C VAL A 121 -5.97 2.74 -2.93
N TYR A 122 -5.84 2.99 -1.63
CA TYR A 122 -6.82 2.69 -0.61
C TYR A 122 -6.92 3.85 0.39
N THR A 123 -7.99 3.90 1.16
CA THR A 123 -8.16 4.80 2.31
C THR A 123 -8.57 4.00 3.54
N ALA A 124 -8.72 4.68 4.69
CA ALA A 124 -9.30 4.10 5.90
C ALA A 124 -10.68 3.45 5.68
N LEU A 125 -11.41 3.82 4.62
CA LEU A 125 -12.72 3.26 4.26
C LEU A 125 -12.63 1.97 3.45
N SER A 126 -11.49 1.69 2.82
CA SER A 126 -11.33 0.59 1.85
C SER A 126 -10.28 -0.44 2.32
N MET A 127 -10.15 -0.61 3.63
CA MET A 127 -9.13 -1.49 4.23
C MET A 127 -9.43 -2.98 4.00
N ASP A 128 -10.70 -3.35 3.84
CA ASP A 128 -11.09 -4.71 3.48
C ASP A 128 -10.64 -5.08 2.05
N GLU A 129 -10.70 -4.12 1.12
CA GLU A 129 -10.17 -4.35 -0.23
C GLU A 129 -8.65 -4.32 -0.27
N PHE A 130 -8.00 -3.46 0.54
CA PHE A 130 -6.56 -3.53 0.73
C PHE A 130 -6.13 -4.94 1.20
N ARG A 131 -6.82 -5.49 2.20
CA ARG A 131 -6.58 -6.86 2.70
C ARG A 131 -6.76 -7.90 1.60
N SER A 132 -7.84 -7.79 0.83
CA SER A 132 -8.16 -8.71 -0.26
C SER A 132 -7.10 -8.69 -1.36
N ASP A 133 -6.64 -7.51 -1.76
CA ASP A 133 -5.64 -7.33 -2.80
C ASP A 133 -4.25 -7.76 -2.32
N ALA A 134 -3.86 -7.41 -1.08
CA ALA A 134 -2.63 -7.88 -0.47
C ALA A 134 -2.57 -9.42 -0.46
N ALA A 135 -3.66 -10.09 -0.09
CA ALA A 135 -3.77 -11.55 -0.15
C ALA A 135 -3.70 -12.09 -1.59
N ARG A 136 -4.30 -11.40 -2.55
CA ARG A 136 -4.26 -11.82 -3.96
C ARG A 136 -2.85 -11.75 -4.55
N PHE A 137 -2.12 -10.65 -4.31
CA PHE A 137 -0.77 -10.48 -4.85
C PHE A 137 0.22 -11.51 -4.29
N THR A 138 -0.01 -12.02 -3.07
CA THR A 138 0.84 -13.05 -2.46
C THR A 138 0.56 -14.44 -3.04
N VAL A 139 -0.70 -14.77 -3.31
CA VAL A 139 -1.09 -16.01 -4.01
C VAL A 139 -0.46 -16.08 -5.41
N LEU A 140 -0.51 -14.98 -6.17
CA LEU A 140 0.11 -14.90 -7.50
C LEU A 140 1.63 -15.11 -7.45
N ARG A 141 2.27 -14.83 -6.31
CA ARG A 141 3.71 -15.01 -6.07
C ARG A 141 4.08 -16.38 -5.46
N ARG A 142 3.10 -17.30 -5.31
CA ARG A 142 3.26 -18.63 -4.68
C ARG A 142 3.95 -18.57 -3.31
N ILE A 143 3.52 -17.66 -2.45
CA ILE A 143 4.00 -17.57 -1.07
C ILE A 143 3.06 -18.41 -0.20
N PRO A 144 3.55 -19.46 0.49
CA PRO A 144 2.76 -20.11 1.53
C PRO A 144 2.50 -19.09 2.65
N SER A 145 1.25 -18.83 2.97
CA SER A 145 0.89 -18.18 4.24
C SER A 145 1.23 -19.19 5.34
N GLU A 146 2.24 -18.92 6.16
CA GLU A 146 2.59 -19.80 7.27
C GLU A 146 1.51 -19.72 8.36
N ARG A 147 0.39 -20.41 8.16
CA ARG A 147 -0.43 -20.87 9.27
C ARG A 147 0.23 -22.13 9.82
N ARG A 148 1.22 -21.96 10.71
CA ARG A 148 1.52 -23.02 11.65
C ARG A 148 0.40 -23.06 12.67
N THR A 149 -0.46 -24.07 12.51
CA THR A 149 -1.22 -24.69 13.59
C THR A 149 -0.28 -24.87 14.77
N ILE A 150 -0.44 -24.07 15.82
CA ILE A 150 0.12 -24.40 17.12
C ILE A 150 -0.91 -25.34 17.73
N GLY A 151 -0.69 -26.63 17.54
CA GLY A 151 -1.37 -27.64 18.34
C GLY A 151 -0.79 -27.61 19.74
N LEU A 152 -1.65 -27.37 20.73
CA LEU A 152 -1.75 -28.14 21.96
C LEU A 152 -3.23 -28.19 22.34
#